data_AF-A0A2V6QG72-F1
#
_entry.id   AF-A0A2V6QG72-F1
#
_cell.length_a   1.000
_cell.length_b   1.000
_cell.length_c   1.000
_cell.angle_alpha   90.00
_cell.angle_beta   90.00
_cell.angle_gamma   90.00
#
_symmetry.space_group_name_H-M   'P 1'
#
loop_
_entity.id
_entity.type
_entity.pdbx_description
1 polymer ?
#
loop_
_entity_poly.entity_id
_entity_poly.type
_entity_poly.pdbx_seq_one_letter_code
_entity_poly.pdbx_strand_id
1 'polypeptide(L)'
;MLKWRRDALKHLVASRRETLAFLKRLPEREILRSRTQDRWSVKDVLGHLLACDEETVRRFRLIAQGHGDRIHWFESMADADRFNARTVARAHRLGLRTVLRRMQRARAELVRRFRRLPTESLRDPSHAYSVVEWLPAPGWSHERDHVSEIRAWWARQRAANTRTRPARPGRR
;
A
#
# COMPACT_ATOMS: atom_id res chain seq x y z
N MET A 1 18.26 18.17 -2.10
CA MET A 1 16.91 17.78 -1.64
C MET A 1 15.81 17.77 -2.71
N LEU A 2 15.76 18.76 -3.61
CA LEU A 2 14.73 18.82 -4.67
C LEU A 2 14.71 17.60 -5.60
N LYS A 3 15.88 17.08 -6.00
CA LYS A 3 15.99 15.84 -6.80
C LYS A 3 15.36 14.65 -6.07
N TRP A 4 15.72 14.43 -4.81
CA TRP A 4 15.18 13.34 -4.00
C TRP A 4 13.65 13.44 -3.88
N ARG A 5 13.11 14.63 -3.58
CA ARG A 5 11.64 14.84 -3.54
C ARG A 5 10.98 14.48 -4.86
N ARG A 6 11.57 14.90 -5.99
CA ARG A 6 11.05 14.59 -7.33
C ARG A 6 11.04 13.08 -7.59
N ASP A 7 12.11 12.38 -7.21
CA ASP A 7 12.23 10.93 -7.37
C ASP A 7 11.26 10.18 -6.45
N ALA A 8 11.14 10.59 -5.18
CA ALA A 8 10.15 10.05 -4.24
C ALA A 8 8.70 10.25 -4.74
N LEU A 9 8.37 11.40 -5.31
CA LEU A 9 7.06 11.63 -5.95
C LEU A 9 6.80 10.68 -7.12
N LYS A 10 7.81 10.41 -7.95
CA LYS A 10 7.69 9.42 -9.03
C LYS A 10 7.41 8.03 -8.47
N HIS A 11 8.11 7.62 -7.41
CA HIS A 11 7.88 6.32 -6.75
C HIS A 11 6.49 6.20 -6.12
N LEU A 12 6.01 7.25 -5.44
CA LEU A 12 4.66 7.32 -4.87
C LEU A 12 3.58 7.17 -5.96
N VAL A 13 3.74 7.82 -7.11
CA VAL A 13 2.74 7.72 -8.19
C VAL A 13 2.84 6.38 -8.92
N ALA A 14 4.06 5.93 -9.23
CA ALA A 14 4.31 4.73 -10.00
C ALA A 14 3.83 3.46 -9.27
N SER A 15 4.16 3.31 -7.98
CA SER A 15 3.74 2.15 -7.18
C SER A 15 2.22 1.94 -7.20
N ARG A 16 1.42 2.96 -6.86
CA ARG A 16 -0.05 2.85 -6.89
C ARG A 16 -0.58 2.57 -8.29
N ARG A 17 0.00 3.20 -9.32
CA ARG A 17 -0.41 2.96 -10.71
C ARG A 17 -0.17 1.51 -11.12
N GLU A 18 0.98 0.95 -10.77
CA GLU A 18 1.36 -0.44 -11.05
C GLU A 18 0.46 -1.43 -10.31
N THR A 19 0.17 -1.17 -9.03
CA THR A 19 -0.81 -1.93 -8.23
C THR A 19 -2.16 -1.97 -8.93
N LEU A 20 -2.73 -0.80 -9.25
CA LEU A 20 -4.05 -0.73 -9.87
C LEU A 20 -4.09 -1.37 -11.26
N ALA A 21 -3.03 -1.21 -12.05
CA ALA A 21 -2.91 -1.84 -13.36
C ALA A 21 -2.87 -3.37 -13.25
N PHE A 22 -2.21 -3.90 -12.23
CA PHE A 22 -2.20 -5.34 -11.97
C PHE A 22 -3.55 -5.86 -11.51
N LEU A 23 -4.20 -5.18 -10.56
CA LEU A 23 -5.53 -5.58 -10.05
C LEU A 23 -6.58 -5.66 -11.15
N LYS A 24 -6.54 -4.80 -12.17
CA LYS A 24 -7.44 -4.87 -13.34
C LYS A 24 -7.35 -6.20 -14.11
N ARG A 25 -6.27 -6.97 -13.94
CA ARG A 25 -6.05 -8.27 -14.59
C ARG A 25 -6.52 -9.44 -13.73
N LEU A 26 -6.94 -9.19 -12.49
CA LEU A 26 -7.41 -10.22 -11.57
C LEU A 26 -8.95 -10.24 -11.60
N PRO A 27 -9.59 -11.42 -11.69
CA PRO A 27 -11.02 -11.53 -11.47
C PRO A 27 -11.37 -11.04 -10.05
N GLU A 28 -12.50 -10.34 -9.90
CA GLU A 28 -12.91 -9.81 -8.60
C GLU A 28 -13.01 -10.90 -7.51
N ARG A 29 -13.50 -12.09 -7.86
CA ARG A 29 -13.54 -13.24 -6.95
C ARG A 29 -12.17 -13.61 -6.37
N GLU A 30 -11.08 -13.43 -7.14
CA GLU A 30 -9.72 -13.72 -6.69
C GLU A 30 -9.18 -12.60 -5.80
N ILE A 31 -9.62 -11.36 -6.04
CA ILE A 31 -9.30 -10.23 -5.17
C ILE A 31 -9.96 -10.40 -3.78
N LEU A 32 -11.17 -10.94 -3.77
CA LEU A 32 -11.96 -11.19 -2.55
C LEU A 32 -11.62 -12.51 -1.86
N ARG A 33 -10.88 -13.41 -2.53
CA ARG A 33 -10.55 -14.73 -2.00
C ARG A 33 -9.63 -14.60 -0.78
N SER A 34 -10.04 -15.19 0.33
CA SER A 34 -9.22 -15.29 1.54
C SER A 34 -7.97 -16.14 1.33
N ARG A 35 -6.98 -15.95 2.19
CA ARG A 35 -5.72 -16.70 2.19
C ARG A 35 -4.92 -16.61 0.88
N THR A 36 -4.91 -15.43 0.27
CA THR A 36 -4.06 -15.10 -0.88
C THR A 36 -2.65 -14.76 -0.43
N GLN A 37 -2.54 -14.00 0.66
CA GLN A 37 -1.28 -13.71 1.31
C GLN A 37 -1.42 -14.02 2.79
N ASP A 38 -0.86 -15.16 3.20
CA ASP A 38 -1.08 -15.76 4.52
C ASP A 38 -2.58 -15.88 4.86
N ARG A 39 -3.10 -15.14 5.85
CA ARG A 39 -4.52 -15.14 6.22
C ARG A 39 -5.36 -14.10 5.47
N TRP A 40 -4.73 -13.19 4.73
CA TRP A 40 -5.39 -12.05 4.07
C TRP A 40 -5.83 -12.36 2.65
N SER A 41 -6.97 -11.78 2.25
CA SER A 41 -7.31 -11.61 0.84
C SER A 41 -6.50 -10.46 0.22
N VAL A 42 -6.52 -10.35 -1.12
CA VAL A 42 -5.94 -9.17 -1.78
C VAL A 42 -6.66 -7.89 -1.32
N LYS A 43 -7.99 -7.93 -1.16
CA LYS A 43 -8.76 -6.78 -0.64
C LYS A 43 -8.24 -6.34 0.74
N ASP A 44 -7.88 -7.28 1.61
CA ASP A 44 -7.38 -6.97 2.95
C ASP A 44 -6.01 -6.30 2.89
N VAL A 45 -5.12 -6.78 2.01
CA VAL A 45 -3.84 -6.11 1.71
C VAL A 45 -4.07 -4.69 1.21
N LEU A 46 -5.05 -4.47 0.32
CA LEU A 46 -5.40 -3.12 -0.16
C LEU A 46 -5.94 -2.21 0.96
N GLY A 47 -6.72 -2.78 1.87
CA GLY A 47 -7.20 -2.09 3.07
C GLY A 47 -6.06 -1.69 4.02
N HIS A 48 -5.09 -2.57 4.22
CA HIS A 48 -3.86 -2.30 4.95
C HIS A 48 -3.06 -1.16 4.30
N LEU A 49 -2.81 -1.24 2.99
CA LEU A 49 -2.08 -0.20 2.25
C LEU A 49 -2.79 1.16 2.25
N LEU A 50 -4.13 1.17 2.21
CA LEU A 50 -4.92 2.38 2.42
C LEU A 50 -4.61 3.03 3.76
N ALA A 51 -4.58 2.24 4.84
CA ALA A 51 -4.29 2.78 6.17
C ALA A 51 -2.86 3.31 6.30
N CYS A 52 -1.87 2.69 5.64
CA CYS A 52 -0.51 3.25 5.54
C CYS A 52 -0.50 4.63 4.86
N ASP A 53 -1.26 4.81 3.77
CA ASP A 53 -1.40 6.12 3.11
C ASP A 53 -2.06 7.14 4.06
N GLU A 54 -3.13 6.75 4.77
CA GLU A 54 -3.86 7.62 5.71
C GLU A 54 -2.97 8.04 6.91
N GLU A 55 -2.20 7.11 7.48
CA GLU A 55 -1.25 7.42 8.55
C GLU A 55 -0.11 8.31 8.04
N THR A 56 0.39 8.09 6.82
CA THR A 56 1.39 8.97 6.21
C THR A 56 0.84 10.39 6.02
N VAL A 57 -0.41 10.53 5.59
CA VAL A 57 -1.09 11.82 5.50
C VAL A 57 -1.20 12.50 6.86
N ARG A 58 -1.52 11.75 7.92
CA ARG A 58 -1.56 12.25 9.30
C ARG A 58 -0.18 12.77 9.74
N ARG A 59 0.89 12.01 9.50
CA ARG A 59 2.27 12.42 9.81
C ARG A 59 2.67 13.69 9.08
N PHE A 60 2.35 13.81 7.80
CA PHE A 60 2.60 15.05 7.05
C PHE A 60 1.81 16.26 7.56
N ARG A 61 0.60 16.07 8.10
CA ARG A 61 -0.15 17.15 8.76
C ARG A 61 0.59 17.66 10.00
N LEU A 62 1.05 16.73 10.83
CA LEU A 62 1.81 17.06 12.04
C LEU A 62 3.09 17.83 11.70
N ILE A 63 3.88 17.34 10.75
CA ILE A 63 5.10 18.02 10.31
C ILE A 63 4.80 19.42 9.76
N ALA A 64 3.78 19.56 8.91
CA ALA A 64 3.39 20.86 8.34
C ALA A 64 2.91 21.86 9.40
N GLN A 65 2.51 21.39 10.58
CA GLN A 65 2.06 22.21 11.71
C GLN A 65 3.17 22.46 12.75
N GLY A 66 4.41 22.01 12.49
CA GLY A 66 5.50 22.12 13.47
C GLY A 66 5.36 21.15 14.66
N HIS A 67 4.62 20.06 14.47
CA HIS A 67 4.29 19.06 15.50
C HIS A 67 4.85 17.68 15.18
N GLY A 68 6.01 17.61 14.52
CA GLY A 68 6.66 16.35 14.13
C GLY A 68 7.01 15.45 15.33
N ASP A 69 7.28 16.07 16.49
CA ASP A 69 7.47 15.44 17.79
C ASP A 69 6.25 14.62 18.27
N ARG A 70 5.04 14.96 17.80
CA ARG A 70 3.79 14.27 18.15
C ARG A 70 3.47 13.06 17.26
N ILE A 71 4.39 12.68 16.37
CA ILE A 71 4.23 11.46 15.57
C ILE A 71 4.42 10.24 16.48
N HIS A 72 3.40 9.38 16.52
CA HIS A 72 3.52 8.06 17.12
C HIS A 72 4.17 7.10 16.11
N TRP A 73 5.34 6.59 16.49
CA TRP A 73 6.04 5.56 15.75
C TRP A 73 5.62 4.17 16.24
N PHE A 74 5.86 3.16 15.42
CA PHE A 74 5.67 1.78 15.83
C PHE A 74 6.98 1.32 16.46
N GLU A 75 7.00 1.21 17.79
CA GLU A 75 8.20 0.86 18.56
C GLU A 75 8.50 -0.65 18.49
N SER A 76 7.55 -1.45 18.03
CA SER A 76 7.67 -2.91 17.92
C SER A 76 6.86 -3.48 16.77
N MET A 77 7.20 -4.71 16.35
CA MET A 77 6.37 -5.49 15.42
C MET A 77 4.96 -5.71 15.97
N ALA A 78 4.81 -5.85 17.29
CA ALA A 78 3.50 -6.00 17.91
C ALA A 78 2.63 -4.74 17.75
N ASP A 79 3.22 -3.53 17.74
CA ASP A 79 2.48 -2.28 17.44
C ASP A 79 2.01 -2.23 16.00
N ALA A 80 2.91 -2.60 15.06
CA ALA A 80 2.57 -2.70 13.65
C ALA A 80 1.44 -3.71 13.43
N ASP A 81 1.52 -4.89 14.06
CA ASP A 81 0.48 -5.92 13.96
C ASP A 81 -0.87 -5.47 14.54
N ARG A 82 -0.86 -4.75 15.68
CA ARG A 82 -2.08 -4.15 16.24
C ARG A 82 -2.67 -3.08 15.32
N PHE A 83 -1.84 -2.26 14.69
CA PHE A 83 -2.30 -1.30 13.68
C PHE A 83 -2.93 -2.04 12.49
N ASN A 84 -2.21 -3.01 11.91
CA ASN A 84 -2.64 -3.80 10.76
C ASN A 84 -3.95 -4.55 11.03
N ALA A 85 -4.07 -5.23 12.17
CA ALA A 85 -5.27 -5.96 12.55
C ALA A 85 -6.50 -5.04 12.63
N ARG A 86 -6.35 -3.86 13.25
CA ARG A 86 -7.43 -2.88 13.37
C ARG A 86 -7.82 -2.31 12.00
N THR A 87 -6.86 -1.99 11.15
CA THR A 87 -7.11 -1.36 9.86
C THR A 87 -7.70 -2.35 8.86
N VAL A 88 -7.20 -3.59 8.83
CA VAL A 88 -7.79 -4.69 8.05
C VAL A 88 -9.21 -4.98 8.52
N ALA A 89 -9.48 -5.06 9.83
CA ALA A 89 -10.84 -5.27 10.33
C ALA A 89 -11.82 -4.16 9.90
N ARG A 90 -11.37 -2.89 9.87
CA ARG A 90 -12.16 -1.77 9.33
C ARG A 90 -12.38 -1.90 7.83
N ALA A 91 -11.35 -2.26 7.07
CA ALA A 91 -11.44 -2.43 5.62
C ALA A 91 -12.29 -3.64 5.21
N HIS A 92 -12.33 -4.71 6.01
CA HIS A 92 -13.19 -5.88 5.78
C HIS A 92 -14.66 -5.49 5.65
N ARG A 93 -15.12 -4.53 6.46
CA ARG A 93 -16.49 -3.99 6.46
C ARG A 93 -16.81 -3.16 5.22
N LEU A 94 -15.83 -2.86 4.38
CA LEU A 94 -15.99 -2.09 3.16
C LEU A 94 -16.02 -3.02 1.93
N GLY A 95 -16.85 -2.66 0.95
CA GLY A 95 -16.79 -3.25 -0.38
C GLY A 95 -15.52 -2.83 -1.13
N LEU A 96 -15.04 -3.68 -2.04
CA LEU A 96 -13.81 -3.46 -2.82
C LEU A 96 -13.79 -2.09 -3.53
N ARG A 97 -14.90 -1.71 -4.18
CA ARG A 97 -15.02 -0.41 -4.85
C ARG A 97 -14.80 0.78 -3.90
N THR A 98 -15.27 0.67 -2.66
CA THR A 98 -15.08 1.71 -1.64
C THR A 98 -13.64 1.78 -1.17
N VAL A 99 -12.98 0.63 -0.97
CA VAL A 99 -11.54 0.58 -0.65
C VAL A 99 -10.72 1.25 -1.75
N LEU A 100 -10.93 0.88 -3.02
CA LEU A 100 -10.21 1.46 -4.16
C LEU A 100 -10.43 2.97 -4.30
N ARG A 101 -11.66 3.45 -4.11
CA ARG A 101 -11.97 4.89 -4.13
C ARG A 101 -11.25 5.63 -3.01
N ARG A 102 -11.22 5.07 -1.78
CA ARG A 102 -10.50 5.67 -0.65
C ARG A 102 -8.99 5.68 -0.89
N MET A 103 -8.43 4.59 -1.43
CA MET A 103 -7.02 4.50 -1.82
C MET A 103 -6.62 5.59 -2.81
N GLN A 104 -7.44 5.86 -3.82
CA GLN A 104 -7.19 6.95 -4.76
C GLN A 104 -7.13 8.32 -4.06
N ARG A 105 -8.10 8.58 -3.16
CA ARG A 105 -8.18 9.84 -2.40
C ARG A 105 -7.00 10.02 -1.46
N ALA A 106 -6.66 8.97 -0.69
CA ALA A 106 -5.55 8.99 0.26
C ALA A 106 -4.21 9.22 -0.45
N ARG A 107 -3.93 8.51 -1.55
CA ARG A 107 -2.70 8.72 -2.33
C ARG A 107 -2.62 10.11 -2.95
N ALA A 108 -3.74 10.64 -3.46
CA ALA A 108 -3.78 12.01 -3.99
C ALA A 108 -3.51 13.06 -2.90
N GLU A 109 -4.04 12.87 -1.69
CA GLU A 109 -3.74 13.73 -0.56
C GLU A 109 -2.29 13.61 -0.08
N LEU A 110 -1.76 12.39 0.01
CA LEU A 110 -0.37 12.13 0.34
C LEU A 110 0.56 12.89 -0.61
N VAL A 111 0.38 12.72 -1.92
CA VAL A 111 1.18 13.40 -2.96
C VAL A 111 1.05 14.93 -2.84
N ARG A 112 -0.17 15.44 -2.66
CA ARG A 112 -0.43 16.89 -2.51
C ARG A 112 0.29 17.46 -1.29
N ARG A 113 0.23 16.78 -0.14
CA ARG A 113 0.87 17.22 1.10
C ARG A 113 2.38 17.14 1.00
N PHE A 114 2.91 16.03 0.50
CA PHE A 114 4.35 15.86 0.35
C PHE A 114 4.98 16.93 -0.56
N ARG A 115 4.29 17.33 -1.64
CA ARG A 115 4.73 18.44 -2.50
C ARG A 115 4.86 19.77 -1.75
N ARG A 116 3.97 20.02 -0.79
CA ARG A 116 3.85 21.27 -0.03
C ARG A 116 4.66 21.30 1.26
N LEU A 117 5.21 20.17 1.69
CA LEU A 117 6.09 20.16 2.86
C LEU A 117 7.29 21.09 2.61
N PRO A 118 7.69 21.88 3.62
CA PRO A 118 8.93 22.66 3.53
C PRO A 118 10.13 21.73 3.25
N THR A 119 11.14 22.21 2.53
CA THR A 119 12.28 21.35 2.12
C THR A 119 13.15 20.97 3.30
N GLU A 120 13.33 21.91 4.23
CA GLU A 120 13.98 21.77 5.52
C GLU A 120 13.34 20.67 6.37
N SER A 121 12.00 20.54 6.36
CA SER A 121 11.29 19.51 7.12
C SER A 121 11.63 18.06 6.70
N LEU A 122 12.20 17.88 5.50
CA LEU A 122 12.52 16.54 4.98
C LEU A 122 13.66 15.87 5.73
N ARG A 123 14.58 16.67 6.28
CA ARG A 123 15.77 16.24 7.03
C ARG A 123 15.91 17.00 8.35
N ASP A 124 14.78 17.43 8.90
CA ASP A 124 14.76 18.14 10.18
C ASP A 124 15.34 17.24 11.27
N PRO A 125 16.47 17.62 11.89
CA PRO A 125 17.12 16.80 12.91
C PRO A 125 16.33 16.75 14.23
N SER A 126 15.32 17.60 14.41
CA SER A 126 14.42 17.53 15.57
C SER A 126 13.39 16.40 15.48
N HIS A 127 13.17 15.83 14.28
CA HIS A 127 12.33 14.66 14.12
C HIS A 127 13.07 13.39 14.55
N ALA A 128 12.41 12.51 15.31
CA ALA A 128 12.96 11.20 15.66
C ALA A 128 13.41 10.38 14.43
N TYR A 129 12.69 10.52 13.31
CA TYR A 129 13.07 10.02 12.00
C TYR A 129 12.79 11.08 10.94
N SER A 130 13.76 11.36 10.08
CA SER A 130 13.56 12.27 8.97
C SER A 130 12.61 11.70 7.92
N VAL A 131 11.88 12.57 7.19
CA VAL A 131 11.00 12.13 6.09
C VAL A 131 11.75 11.32 5.05
N VAL A 132 13.03 11.61 4.83
CA VAL A 132 13.87 10.86 3.90
C VAL A 132 14.04 9.39 4.32
N GLU A 133 14.17 9.13 5.62
CA GLU A 133 14.39 7.79 6.17
C GLU A 133 13.10 6.98 6.19
N TRP A 134 12.01 7.55 6.71
CA TRP A 134 10.80 6.75 6.96
C TRP A 134 9.83 6.69 5.78
N LEU A 135 9.76 7.70 4.90
CA LEU A 135 8.76 7.74 3.81
C LEU A 135 8.85 6.59 2.80
N PRO A 136 10.03 6.07 2.42
CA PRO A 136 10.13 4.98 1.46
C PRO A 136 9.25 3.77 1.80
N ALA A 137 9.25 3.37 3.08
CA ALA A 137 8.52 2.22 3.58
C ALA A 137 7.00 2.31 3.31
N PRO A 138 6.23 3.20 3.96
CA PRO A 138 4.79 3.31 3.72
C PRO A 138 4.45 3.97 2.37
N GLY A 139 5.40 4.66 1.73
CA GLY A 139 5.16 5.38 0.49
C GLY A 139 5.13 4.47 -0.75
N TRP A 140 6.12 3.58 -0.90
CA TRP A 140 6.20 2.76 -2.11
C TRP A 140 6.84 1.39 -1.94
N SER A 141 7.83 1.19 -1.07
CA SER A 141 8.50 -0.12 -1.01
C SER A 141 7.56 -1.18 -0.46
N HIS A 142 6.86 -0.89 0.64
CA HIS A 142 5.91 -1.82 1.25
C HIS A 142 4.78 -2.23 0.31
N GLU A 143 4.25 -1.28 -0.48
CA GLU A 143 3.25 -1.58 -1.51
C GLU A 143 3.82 -2.46 -2.64
N ARG A 144 5.07 -2.23 -3.05
CA ARG A 144 5.73 -3.04 -4.08
C ARG A 144 5.97 -4.47 -3.62
N ASP A 145 6.38 -4.65 -2.37
CA ASP A 145 6.65 -5.97 -1.78
C ASP A 145 5.37 -6.81 -1.78
N HIS A 146 4.28 -6.28 -1.24
CA HIS A 146 2.96 -6.92 -1.28
C HIS A 146 2.49 -7.24 -2.70
N VAL A 147 2.62 -6.30 -3.64
CA VAL A 147 2.20 -6.54 -5.02
C VAL A 147 3.04 -7.61 -5.69
N SER A 148 4.33 -7.69 -5.38
CA SER A 148 5.22 -8.76 -5.85
C SER A 148 4.74 -10.13 -5.36
N GLU A 149 4.39 -10.24 -4.08
CA GLU A 149 3.88 -11.47 -3.48
C GLU A 149 2.54 -11.91 -4.09
N ILE A 150 1.61 -10.97 -4.29
CA ILE A 150 0.32 -11.25 -4.95
C ILE A 150 0.54 -11.67 -6.42
N ARG A 151 1.49 -11.07 -7.13
CA ARG A 151 1.85 -11.50 -8.50
C ARG A 151 2.37 -12.94 -8.50
N ALA A 152 3.28 -13.26 -7.58
CA ALA A 152 3.82 -14.61 -7.45
C ALA A 152 2.72 -15.63 -7.13
N TRP A 153 1.82 -15.30 -6.20
CA TRP A 153 0.63 -16.11 -5.91
C TRP A 153 -0.23 -16.32 -7.15
N TRP A 154 -0.56 -15.25 -7.88
CA TRP A 154 -1.44 -15.34 -9.05
C TRP A 154 -0.82 -16.18 -10.18
N ALA A 155 0.49 -16.07 -10.37
CA ALA A 155 1.21 -16.90 -11.33
C ALA A 155 1.08 -18.40 -11.00
N ARG A 156 1.24 -18.77 -9.71
CA ARG A 156 1.05 -20.16 -9.24
C ARG A 156 -0.38 -20.65 -9.46
N GLN A 157 -1.38 -19.83 -9.12
CA GLN A 157 -2.79 -20.19 -9.33
C GLN A 157 -3.11 -20.46 -10.81
N ARG A 158 -2.59 -19.63 -11.72
CA ARG A 158 -2.78 -19.82 -13.17
C ARG A 158 -2.11 -21.09 -13.67
N ALA A 159 -0.89 -21.37 -13.24
CA ALA A 159 -0.17 -22.59 -13.63
C ALA A 159 -0.90 -23.85 -13.15
N ALA A 160 -1.40 -23.84 -11.92
CA ALA A 160 -2.20 -24.94 -11.38
C ALA A 160 -3.47 -25.18 -12.21
N ASN A 161 -4.24 -24.13 -12.51
CA ASN A 161 -5.46 -24.22 -13.31
C ASN A 161 -5.23 -24.70 -14.76
N THR A 162 -4.06 -24.42 -15.35
CA THR A 162 -3.71 -24.95 -16.67
C THR A 162 -3.41 -26.44 -16.61
N ARG A 163 -2.79 -26.93 -15.53
CA ARG A 163 -2.46 -28.37 -15.35
C ARG A 163 -3.69 -29.24 -15.07
N THR A 164 -4.75 -28.70 -14.47
CA THR A 164 -5.98 -29.45 -14.14
C THR A 164 -7.05 -29.46 -15.24
N ARG A 165 -6.85 -28.77 -16.38
CA ARG A 165 -7.79 -28.87 -17.53
C ARG A 165 -7.45 -30.12 -18.36
N PRO A 166 -8.31 -31.15 -18.42
CA PRO A 166 -8.06 -32.30 -19.29
C PRO A 166 -8.02 -31.84 -20.75
N ALA A 167 -7.10 -32.43 -21.54
CA ALA A 167 -7.11 -32.26 -22.99
C ALA A 167 -8.48 -32.68 -23.51
N ARG A 168 -9.17 -31.78 -24.23
CA ARG A 168 -10.41 -32.14 -24.93
C ARG A 168 -10.08 -33.33 -25.85
N PRO A 169 -10.77 -34.49 -25.73
CA PRO A 169 -10.61 -35.53 -26.73
C PRO A 169 -11.13 -34.96 -28.05
N GLY A 170 -10.25 -34.96 -29.06
CA GLY A 170 -10.60 -34.51 -30.41
C GLY A 170 -11.79 -35.30 -30.91
N ARG A 171 -12.85 -34.60 -31.29
CA ARG A 171 -13.94 -35.20 -32.06
C ARG A 171 -13.37 -35.62 -33.41
N ARG A 172 -13.27 -36.94 -33.62
CA ARG A 172 -13.21 -37.55 -34.94
C ARG A 172 -14.62 -37.59 -35.52
#